data_AF-A0A3N9NW46-F1
#
_entry.id   AF-A0A3N9NW46-F1
#
_cell.length_a   1.000
_cell.length_b   1.000
_cell.length_c   1.000
_cell.angle_alpha   90.00
_cell.angle_beta   90.00
_cell.angle_gamma   90.00
#
_symmetry.space_group_name_H-M   'P 1'
#
loop_
_entity.id
_entity.type
_entity.pdbx_description
1 polymer ?
#
loop_
_entity_poly.entity_id
_entity_poly.type
_entity_poly.pdbx_seq_one_letter_code
_entity_poly.pdbx_strand_id
1 'polypeptide(L)'
;MKKFINGQGASRIVERMGKEFVVVKNPDYVHPSHDIYPLAPRITRPLKRIDAIVMDMDGTTTTTEALCIHSLEHMVRQITDRMSHRVWGGLEPAEDYPHIIGNSTTKHVEYLIKKYQPYIKIENLQKSYLEAVAWTLKFGRDRKRQEEVIGNLHYFGLKSLLEDKRFRHYLSLERIESLDFIELTRYVISEFAGAIKPRSVTDLVRFGIDIYYHRYHEILNVLLSGRGDALSKELFGKAGIRLIEPMKGVAVFLALIKGLLGKDAEKLLPVLLDNAAEMDPDFSRKLIQFSKKHRLSQLGTAFMKKPVKTAVVTSSISFEARVVLTEVFRILREQISRWPLSVSKKNKILKKFESYENYYDAVISASDSSEIRLKPHRDLYSIALHRLGIGREHFPNVIGFEDSESGTIAIRAAGIGMCIAVPFSETQHHDFSAASYVVKGALPETLLRYHLFLDVK
;
A
#
# COMPACT_ATOMS: atom_id res chain seq x y z
N MET A 1 36.23 16.60 -7.97
CA MET A 1 35.26 17.11 -8.98
C MET A 1 35.00 18.58 -8.67
N LYS A 2 34.92 19.48 -9.68
CA LYS A 2 34.55 20.89 -9.40
C LYS A 2 33.13 20.93 -8.83
N LYS A 3 32.94 21.65 -7.70
CA LYS A 3 31.65 21.73 -6.99
C LYS A 3 30.59 22.51 -7.78
N PHE A 4 31.01 23.55 -8.51
CA PHE A 4 30.14 24.36 -9.36
C PHE A 4 30.53 24.14 -10.82
N ILE A 5 29.56 23.82 -11.66
CA ILE A 5 29.73 23.53 -13.09
C ILE A 5 28.61 24.23 -13.87
N ASN A 6 28.88 24.54 -15.13
CA ASN A 6 27.85 25.06 -16.05
C ASN A 6 27.00 23.91 -16.64
N GLY A 7 25.98 24.25 -17.44
CA GLY A 7 25.09 23.26 -18.05
C GLY A 7 25.80 22.20 -18.90
N GLN A 8 26.84 22.58 -19.66
CA GLN A 8 27.64 21.62 -20.44
C GLN A 8 28.39 20.63 -19.53
N GLY A 9 28.94 21.12 -18.43
CA GLY A 9 29.58 20.26 -17.42
C GLY A 9 28.58 19.29 -16.78
N ALA A 10 27.38 19.77 -16.48
CA ALA A 10 26.31 18.94 -15.91
C ALA A 10 25.85 17.84 -16.89
N SER A 11 25.62 18.17 -18.15
CA SER A 11 25.22 17.20 -19.19
C SER A 11 26.24 16.05 -19.31
N ARG A 12 27.55 16.36 -19.36
CA ARG A 12 28.60 15.32 -19.40
C ARG A 12 28.64 14.42 -18.16
N ILE A 13 28.28 14.94 -16.99
CA ILE A 13 28.18 14.13 -15.77
C ILE A 13 26.97 13.22 -15.85
N VAL A 14 25.80 13.78 -16.20
CA VAL A 14 24.55 13.03 -16.34
C VAL A 14 24.71 11.90 -17.36
N GLU A 15 25.26 12.17 -18.55
CA GLU A 15 25.53 11.16 -19.59
C GLU A 15 26.39 9.97 -19.10
N ARG A 16 27.28 10.21 -18.14
CA ARG A 16 28.15 9.15 -17.56
C ARG A 16 27.46 8.35 -16.46
N MET A 17 26.32 8.83 -15.92
CA MET A 17 25.62 8.15 -14.83
C MET A 17 24.85 6.90 -15.29
N GLY A 18 24.45 6.82 -16.55
CA GLY A 18 23.64 5.71 -17.05
C GLY A 18 23.29 5.85 -18.53
N LYS A 19 22.60 4.83 -19.07
CA LYS A 19 22.09 4.82 -20.45
C LYS A 19 20.61 5.18 -20.53
N GLU A 20 19.87 4.86 -19.47
CA GLU A 20 18.43 5.12 -19.35
C GLU A 20 18.23 6.12 -18.21
N PHE A 21 17.33 7.07 -18.43
CA PHE A 21 16.96 8.08 -17.45
C PHE A 21 15.45 8.20 -17.40
N VAL A 22 14.93 8.60 -16.25
CA VAL A 22 13.54 9.00 -16.07
C VAL A 22 13.49 10.45 -15.63
N VAL A 23 12.49 11.17 -16.12
CA VAL A 23 12.17 12.54 -15.69
C VAL A 23 10.97 12.46 -14.76
N VAL A 24 11.13 12.90 -13.53
CA VAL A 24 10.08 12.93 -12.51
C VAL A 24 9.67 14.37 -12.29
N LYS A 25 8.39 14.69 -12.51
CA LYS A 25 7.85 16.03 -12.25
C LYS A 25 7.72 16.26 -10.75
N ASN A 26 8.27 17.37 -10.27
CA ASN A 26 8.13 17.81 -8.90
C ASN A 26 6.84 18.64 -8.72
N PRO A 27 6.28 18.73 -7.50
CA PRO A 27 5.22 19.69 -7.19
C PRO A 27 5.65 21.14 -7.49
N ASP A 28 4.71 22.01 -7.82
CA ASP A 28 5.00 23.38 -8.28
C ASP A 28 5.76 24.25 -7.25
N TYR A 29 5.71 23.89 -5.97
CA TYR A 29 6.45 24.57 -4.89
C TYR A 29 7.89 24.06 -4.70
N VAL A 30 8.35 23.12 -5.52
CA VAL A 30 9.70 22.55 -5.48
C VAL A 30 10.51 23.03 -6.68
N HIS A 31 11.71 23.53 -6.44
CA HIS A 31 12.68 23.87 -7.49
C HIS A 31 13.80 22.82 -7.52
N PRO A 32 14.17 22.26 -8.69
CA PRO A 32 13.62 22.52 -10.03
C PRO A 32 12.28 21.81 -10.29
N SER A 33 11.60 22.14 -11.40
CA SER A 33 10.30 21.55 -11.76
C SER A 33 10.34 20.05 -12.05
N HIS A 34 11.52 19.48 -12.31
CA HIS A 34 11.69 18.06 -12.54
C HIS A 34 13.03 17.57 -11.98
N ASP A 35 13.03 16.34 -11.46
CA ASP A 35 14.23 15.57 -11.15
C ASP A 35 14.56 14.62 -12.30
N ILE A 36 15.85 14.42 -12.57
CA ILE A 36 16.33 13.45 -13.57
C ILE A 36 17.09 12.35 -12.84
N TYR A 37 16.61 11.11 -12.98
CA TYR A 37 17.21 9.95 -12.34
C TYR A 37 17.84 9.00 -13.36
N PRO A 38 19.12 8.63 -13.21
CA PRO A 38 19.66 7.49 -13.94
C PRO A 38 19.01 6.20 -13.43
N LEU A 39 18.57 5.35 -14.35
CA LEU A 39 18.04 4.04 -14.01
C LEU A 39 19.18 3.01 -14.01
N ALA A 40 19.18 2.09 -13.05
CA ALA A 40 20.09 0.95 -13.06
C ALA A 40 20.02 0.20 -14.40
N PRO A 41 21.07 -0.48 -14.90
CA PRO A 41 20.92 -1.36 -16.07
C PRO A 41 19.94 -2.50 -15.81
N ARG A 42 19.10 -2.88 -16.79
CA ARG A 42 18.17 -4.02 -16.62
C ARG A 42 18.94 -5.32 -16.49
N ILE A 43 18.55 -6.11 -15.50
CA ILE A 43 19.01 -7.48 -15.35
C ILE A 43 17.91 -8.39 -15.88
N THR A 44 18.18 -9.01 -17.04
CA THR A 44 17.26 -9.92 -17.75
C THR A 44 17.75 -11.37 -17.77
N ARG A 45 18.71 -11.70 -16.91
CA ARG A 45 19.25 -13.05 -16.73
C ARG A 45 19.08 -13.47 -15.28
N PRO A 46 18.84 -14.77 -15.00
CA PRO A 46 18.80 -15.26 -13.63
C PRO A 46 20.07 -14.90 -12.84
N LEU A 47 19.87 -14.56 -11.57
CA LEU A 47 20.91 -14.22 -10.62
C LEU A 47 21.60 -15.48 -10.11
N LYS A 48 22.89 -15.38 -9.80
CA LYS A 48 23.63 -16.47 -9.14
C LYS A 48 23.35 -16.57 -7.64
N ARG A 49 22.91 -15.47 -7.04
CA ARG A 49 22.56 -15.34 -5.61
C ARG A 49 21.60 -14.18 -5.44
N ILE A 50 20.81 -14.24 -4.37
CA ILE A 50 19.96 -13.13 -3.93
C ILE A 50 20.44 -12.73 -2.54
N ASP A 51 20.78 -11.45 -2.38
CA ASP A 51 21.25 -10.87 -1.12
C ASP A 51 20.11 -10.19 -0.35
N ALA A 52 19.20 -9.54 -1.08
CA ALA A 52 18.00 -8.97 -0.51
C ALA A 52 16.83 -9.00 -1.50
N ILE A 53 15.62 -8.97 -0.94
CA ILE A 53 14.39 -8.69 -1.67
C ILE A 53 13.72 -7.49 -1.01
N VAL A 54 13.40 -6.47 -1.80
CA VAL A 54 12.57 -5.35 -1.39
C VAL A 54 11.26 -5.43 -2.15
N MET A 55 10.13 -5.22 -1.49
CA MET A 55 8.82 -5.32 -2.11
C MET A 55 7.92 -4.17 -1.67
N ASP A 56 6.97 -3.78 -2.51
CA ASP A 56 5.86 -2.95 -2.03
C ASP A 56 5.05 -3.67 -0.93
N MET A 57 4.15 -2.96 -0.28
CA MET A 57 3.12 -3.57 0.56
C MET A 57 1.92 -3.95 -0.31
N ASP A 58 1.25 -2.97 -0.89
CA ASP A 58 0.10 -3.17 -1.76
C ASP A 58 0.52 -3.83 -3.09
N GLY A 59 -0.38 -4.59 -3.72
CA GLY A 59 -0.17 -5.31 -4.98
C GLY A 59 0.87 -6.44 -4.97
N THR A 60 1.71 -6.54 -3.94
CA THR A 60 2.79 -7.54 -3.85
C THR A 60 2.69 -8.39 -2.58
N THR A 61 2.45 -7.75 -1.43
CA THR A 61 2.27 -8.42 -0.12
C THR A 61 0.80 -8.57 0.23
N THR A 62 0.00 -7.53 -0.03
CA THR A 62 -1.42 -7.45 0.31
C THR A 62 -2.21 -6.61 -0.70
N THR A 63 -3.53 -6.60 -0.60
CA THR A 63 -4.39 -5.58 -1.19
C THR A 63 -5.21 -4.90 -0.08
N THR A 64 -5.28 -3.57 -0.15
CA THR A 64 -6.11 -2.72 0.71
C THR A 64 -7.24 -2.04 -0.08
N GLU A 65 -7.50 -2.46 -1.31
CA GLU A 65 -8.41 -1.78 -2.22
C GLU A 65 -9.87 -1.85 -1.77
N ALA A 66 -10.30 -3.01 -1.27
CA ALA A 66 -11.65 -3.17 -0.74
C ALA A 66 -11.92 -2.15 0.39
N LEU A 67 -10.92 -1.89 1.22
CA LEU A 67 -10.99 -0.85 2.26
C LEU A 67 -11.03 0.57 1.67
N CYS A 68 -10.20 0.85 0.65
CA CYS A 68 -10.15 2.14 -0.01
C CYS A 68 -11.48 2.45 -0.72
N ILE A 69 -11.94 1.55 -1.59
CA ILE A 69 -13.20 1.66 -2.34
C ILE A 69 -14.38 1.84 -1.38
N HIS A 70 -14.44 1.06 -0.31
CA HIS A 70 -15.48 1.22 0.70
C HIS A 70 -15.47 2.61 1.35
N SER A 71 -14.29 3.12 1.69
CA SER A 71 -14.15 4.43 2.33
C SER A 71 -14.49 5.58 1.37
N LEU A 72 -14.15 5.44 0.09
CA LEU A 72 -14.52 6.38 -0.97
C LEU A 72 -16.03 6.34 -1.26
N GLU A 73 -16.61 5.15 -1.37
CA GLU A 73 -18.05 4.99 -1.53
C GLU A 73 -18.78 5.59 -0.34
N HIS A 74 -18.34 5.29 0.89
CA HIS A 74 -18.91 5.86 2.11
C HIS A 74 -18.88 7.40 2.07
N MET A 75 -17.77 8.02 1.68
CA MET A 75 -17.68 9.46 1.48
C MET A 75 -18.74 9.96 0.50
N VAL A 76 -18.88 9.33 -0.68
CA VAL A 76 -19.92 9.70 -1.67
C VAL A 76 -21.33 9.53 -1.09
N ARG A 77 -21.61 8.43 -0.40
CA ARG A 77 -22.93 8.18 0.22
C ARG A 77 -23.28 9.25 1.23
N GLN A 78 -22.34 9.62 2.10
CA GLN A 78 -22.52 10.66 3.12
C GLN A 78 -22.90 12.00 2.49
N ILE A 79 -22.09 12.49 1.55
CA ILE A 79 -22.27 13.84 0.98
C ILE A 79 -23.43 13.95 -0.01
N THR A 80 -23.91 12.83 -0.56
CA THR A 80 -25.03 12.80 -1.52
C THR A 80 -26.35 12.27 -0.96
N ASP A 81 -26.36 11.78 0.29
CA ASP A 81 -27.50 11.12 0.95
C ASP A 81 -27.95 9.82 0.26
N ARG A 82 -27.03 9.14 -0.42
CA ARG A 82 -27.28 7.91 -1.16
C ARG A 82 -26.92 6.69 -0.33
N MET A 83 -27.48 6.60 0.88
CA MET A 83 -27.01 5.65 1.91
C MET A 83 -27.32 4.18 1.63
N SER A 84 -28.37 3.85 0.87
CA SER A 84 -28.77 2.46 0.63
C SER A 84 -28.51 2.01 -0.81
N HIS A 85 -28.26 0.71 -1.00
CA HIS A 85 -28.16 0.10 -2.33
C HIS A 85 -29.43 0.24 -3.18
N ARG A 86 -30.60 0.46 -2.55
CA ARG A 86 -31.87 0.73 -3.27
C ARG A 86 -31.88 2.12 -3.90
N VAL A 87 -31.22 3.08 -3.26
CA VAL A 87 -31.12 4.47 -3.74
C VAL A 87 -29.96 4.63 -4.72
N TRP A 88 -28.85 3.94 -4.48
CA TRP A 88 -27.68 3.96 -5.35
C TRP A 88 -26.88 2.66 -5.21
N GLY A 89 -26.65 1.99 -6.35
CA GLY A 89 -25.98 0.69 -6.45
C GLY A 89 -24.58 0.67 -5.84
N GLY A 90 -23.87 1.80 -5.85
CA GLY A 90 -22.48 1.93 -5.41
C GLY A 90 -21.62 2.46 -6.55
N LEU A 91 -20.31 2.45 -6.32
CA LEU A 91 -19.34 2.80 -7.37
C LEU A 91 -19.34 1.73 -8.46
N GLU A 92 -19.32 2.15 -9.72
CA GLU A 92 -19.40 1.24 -10.87
C GLU A 92 -18.01 0.73 -11.26
N PRO A 93 -17.69 -0.57 -11.18
CA PRO A 93 -16.32 -1.04 -11.36
C PRO A 93 -15.71 -0.71 -12.73
N ALA A 94 -16.48 -0.79 -13.81
CA ALA A 94 -15.98 -0.54 -15.16
C ALA A 94 -15.68 0.95 -15.42
N GLU A 95 -16.35 1.86 -14.72
CA GLU A 95 -16.23 3.30 -14.93
C GLU A 95 -15.38 3.98 -13.85
N ASP A 96 -15.64 3.68 -12.57
CA ASP A 96 -15.06 4.40 -11.44
C ASP A 96 -13.68 3.86 -11.04
N TYR A 97 -13.50 2.54 -11.01
CA TYR A 97 -12.27 1.92 -10.48
C TYR A 97 -11.00 2.36 -11.22
N PRO A 98 -10.98 2.54 -12.56
CA PRO A 98 -9.83 3.08 -13.27
C PRO A 98 -9.36 4.47 -12.79
N HIS A 99 -10.25 5.24 -12.15
CA HIS A 99 -9.96 6.59 -11.66
C HIS A 99 -9.75 6.67 -10.15
N ILE A 100 -10.12 5.62 -9.40
CA ILE A 100 -10.05 5.59 -7.93
C ILE A 100 -9.10 4.52 -7.38
N ILE A 101 -8.33 3.87 -8.26
CA ILE A 101 -7.31 2.89 -7.89
C ILE A 101 -5.99 3.21 -8.61
N GLY A 102 -4.85 2.81 -8.03
CA GLY A 102 -3.52 2.98 -8.64
C GLY A 102 -2.96 4.41 -8.70
N ASN A 103 -3.70 5.38 -8.13
CA ASN A 103 -3.37 6.81 -8.11
C ASN A 103 -3.40 7.35 -6.67
N SER A 104 -3.08 8.65 -6.47
CA SER A 104 -3.15 9.24 -5.14
C SER A 104 -4.59 9.43 -4.65
N THR A 105 -4.81 9.34 -3.34
CA THR A 105 -6.11 9.59 -2.69
C THR A 105 -6.74 10.91 -3.12
N THR A 106 -5.92 11.95 -3.30
CA THR A 106 -6.40 13.26 -3.78
C THR A 106 -7.03 13.15 -5.16
N LYS A 107 -6.45 12.37 -6.07
CA LYS A 107 -7.00 12.14 -7.42
C LYS A 107 -8.30 11.34 -7.38
N HIS A 108 -8.38 10.34 -6.51
CA HIS A 108 -9.59 9.54 -6.32
C HIS A 108 -10.75 10.41 -5.85
N VAL A 109 -10.54 11.20 -4.80
CA VAL A 109 -11.54 12.12 -4.27
C VAL A 109 -11.88 13.20 -5.30
N GLU A 110 -10.91 13.76 -6.00
CA GLU A 110 -11.13 14.76 -7.05
C GLU A 110 -12.06 14.24 -8.15
N TYR A 111 -11.82 13.01 -8.64
CA TYR A 111 -12.68 12.37 -9.63
C TYR A 111 -14.12 12.19 -9.11
N LEU A 112 -14.29 11.63 -7.90
CA LEU A 112 -15.61 11.37 -7.34
C LEU A 112 -16.37 12.66 -7.04
N ILE A 113 -15.71 13.68 -6.49
CA ILE A 113 -16.31 14.99 -6.26
C ILE A 113 -16.80 15.60 -7.57
N LYS A 114 -16.01 15.50 -8.65
CA LYS A 114 -16.42 15.99 -9.98
C LYS A 114 -17.59 15.19 -10.55
N LYS A 115 -17.54 13.85 -10.52
CA LYS A 115 -18.60 12.97 -11.04
C LYS A 115 -19.93 13.17 -10.30
N TYR A 116 -19.89 13.28 -8.98
CA TYR A 116 -21.08 13.35 -8.13
C TYR A 116 -21.47 14.78 -7.74
N GLN A 117 -20.78 15.82 -8.25
CA GLN A 117 -21.01 17.23 -7.91
C GLN A 117 -22.50 17.65 -7.97
N PRO A 118 -23.28 17.29 -9.01
CA PRO A 118 -24.69 17.69 -9.09
C PRO A 118 -25.59 17.11 -7.97
N TYR A 119 -25.11 16.10 -7.25
CA TYR A 119 -25.86 15.39 -6.22
C TYR A 119 -25.38 15.72 -4.80
N ILE A 120 -24.33 16.52 -4.64
CA ILE A 120 -23.80 16.89 -3.32
C ILE A 120 -24.82 17.76 -2.59
N LYS A 121 -25.19 17.35 -1.37
CA LYS A 121 -26.00 18.13 -0.44
C LYS A 121 -25.07 18.86 0.52
N ILE A 122 -25.08 20.19 0.49
CA ILE A 122 -24.16 21.01 1.30
C ILE A 122 -24.33 20.74 2.80
N GLU A 123 -25.56 20.61 3.29
CA GLU A 123 -25.83 20.31 4.70
C GLU A 123 -25.19 18.98 5.14
N ASN A 124 -25.27 17.95 4.30
CA ASN A 124 -24.64 16.66 4.58
C ASN A 124 -23.12 16.76 4.53
N LEU A 125 -22.56 17.49 3.57
CA LEU A 125 -21.12 17.74 3.50
C LEU A 125 -20.61 18.41 4.77
N GLN A 126 -21.29 19.47 5.24
CA GLN A 126 -20.94 20.20 6.46
C GLN A 126 -20.96 19.28 7.67
N LYS A 127 -22.03 18.49 7.82
CA LYS A 127 -22.20 17.52 8.90
C LYS A 127 -21.07 16.49 8.90
N SER A 128 -20.88 15.80 7.79
CA SER A 128 -19.89 14.72 7.67
C SER A 128 -18.45 15.22 7.82
N TYR A 129 -18.17 16.44 7.35
CA TYR A 129 -16.86 17.06 7.56
C TYR A 129 -16.61 17.36 9.05
N LEU A 130 -17.57 17.94 9.77
CA LEU A 130 -17.41 18.22 11.20
C LEU A 130 -17.33 16.94 12.04
N GLU A 131 -18.07 15.91 11.66
CA GLU A 131 -17.91 14.54 12.19
C GLU A 131 -16.48 14.03 12.00
N ALA A 132 -15.93 14.14 10.78
CA ALA A 132 -14.57 13.76 10.48
C ALA A 132 -13.55 14.55 11.31
N VAL A 133 -13.72 15.87 11.44
CA VAL A 133 -12.87 16.72 12.28
C VAL A 133 -12.87 16.24 13.73
N ALA A 134 -14.06 16.08 14.32
CA ALA A 134 -14.19 15.66 15.72
C ALA A 134 -13.56 14.28 15.95
N TRP A 135 -13.80 13.34 15.03
CA TRP A 135 -13.25 12.01 15.11
C TRP A 135 -11.73 12.00 14.96
N THR A 136 -11.18 12.65 13.93
CA THR A 136 -9.73 12.65 13.66
C THR A 136 -8.94 13.31 14.77
N LEU A 137 -9.43 14.42 15.32
CA LEU A 137 -8.74 15.09 16.43
C LEU A 137 -8.86 14.31 17.75
N LYS A 138 -9.89 13.47 17.92
CA LYS A 138 -10.10 12.69 19.14
C LYS A 138 -9.46 11.31 19.11
N PHE A 139 -9.67 10.56 18.03
CA PHE A 139 -9.35 9.14 17.90
C PHE A 139 -8.32 8.85 16.82
N GLY A 140 -8.01 9.84 15.96
CA GLY A 140 -7.00 9.71 14.93
C GLY A 140 -5.64 9.36 15.54
N ARG A 141 -4.92 8.44 14.88
CA ARG A 141 -3.60 7.95 15.32
C ARG A 141 -2.45 8.47 14.44
N ASP A 142 -2.76 9.26 13.42
CA ASP A 142 -1.78 9.95 12.60
C ASP A 142 -1.75 11.44 12.93
N ARG A 143 -0.62 11.86 13.51
CA ARG A 143 -0.37 13.26 13.87
C ARG A 143 -0.32 14.17 12.64
N LYS A 144 0.23 13.72 11.52
CA LYS A 144 0.27 14.55 10.30
C LYS A 144 -1.14 14.82 9.79
N ARG A 145 -2.00 13.79 9.78
CA ARG A 145 -3.42 13.96 9.45
C ARG A 145 -4.14 14.93 10.40
N GLN A 146 -3.85 14.89 11.69
CA GLN A 146 -4.40 15.87 12.65
C GLN A 146 -3.95 17.30 12.32
N GLU A 147 -2.67 17.49 12.01
CA GLU A 147 -2.11 18.78 11.59
C GLU A 147 -2.75 19.28 10.28
N GLU A 148 -3.00 18.39 9.31
CA GLU A 148 -3.71 18.71 8.06
C GLU A 148 -5.17 19.13 8.31
N VAL A 149 -5.89 18.41 9.18
CA VAL A 149 -7.26 18.78 9.59
C VAL A 149 -7.28 20.15 10.26
N ILE A 150 -6.34 20.41 11.17
CA ILE A 150 -6.19 21.73 11.82
C ILE A 150 -5.91 22.81 10.78
N GLY A 151 -5.00 22.55 9.83
CA GLY A 151 -4.71 23.46 8.72
C GLY A 151 -5.94 23.76 7.87
N ASN A 152 -6.77 22.76 7.58
CA ASN A 152 -8.04 22.94 6.88
C ASN A 152 -9.03 23.79 7.70
N LEU A 153 -9.15 23.57 9.01
CA LEU A 153 -9.98 24.42 9.88
C LEU A 153 -9.56 25.89 9.83
N HIS A 154 -8.25 26.18 9.85
CA HIS A 154 -7.74 27.54 9.67
C HIS A 154 -8.11 28.11 8.29
N TYR A 155 -7.89 27.34 7.22
CA TYR A 155 -8.19 27.76 5.85
C TYR A 155 -9.69 28.07 5.64
N PHE A 156 -10.57 27.30 6.26
CA PHE A 156 -12.03 27.49 6.17
C PHE A 156 -12.58 28.51 7.18
N GLY A 157 -11.74 29.17 7.97
CA GLY A 157 -12.18 30.18 8.95
C GLY A 157 -12.84 29.61 10.20
N LEU A 158 -12.62 28.33 10.50
CA LEU A 158 -13.17 27.60 11.65
C LEU A 158 -12.20 27.57 12.84
N LYS A 159 -11.28 28.54 12.94
CA LYS A 159 -10.33 28.62 14.06
C LYS A 159 -11.05 28.67 15.42
N SER A 160 -12.23 29.28 15.48
CA SER A 160 -13.05 29.38 16.69
C SER A 160 -13.44 28.01 17.25
N LEU A 161 -13.60 26.97 16.43
CA LEU A 161 -13.86 25.60 16.90
C LEU A 161 -12.69 25.08 17.74
N LEU A 162 -11.46 25.35 17.33
CA LEU A 162 -10.26 24.99 18.09
C LEU A 162 -10.10 25.83 19.36
N GLU A 163 -10.83 26.94 19.48
CA GLU A 163 -10.85 27.82 20.65
C GLU A 163 -12.01 27.55 21.60
N ASP A 164 -13.00 26.79 21.15
CA ASP A 164 -14.19 26.46 21.93
C ASP A 164 -13.85 25.62 23.17
N LYS A 165 -14.41 26.04 24.32
CA LYS A 165 -14.13 25.42 25.61
C LYS A 165 -14.69 24.01 25.70
N ARG A 166 -15.90 23.78 25.15
CA ARG A 166 -16.58 22.49 25.20
C ARG A 166 -15.84 21.49 24.32
N PHE A 167 -15.50 21.86 23.10
CA PHE A 167 -14.73 21.03 22.18
C PHE A 167 -13.36 20.64 22.76
N ARG A 168 -12.59 21.61 23.28
CA ARG A 168 -11.31 21.35 23.94
C ARG A 168 -11.42 20.40 25.13
N HIS A 169 -12.47 20.56 25.95
CA HIS A 169 -12.71 19.67 27.08
C HIS A 169 -12.89 18.23 26.60
N TYR A 170 -13.76 17.97 25.62
CA TYR A 170 -13.95 16.62 25.09
C TYR A 170 -12.67 16.03 24.47
N LEU A 171 -11.88 16.83 23.75
CA LEU A 171 -10.60 16.38 23.20
C LEU A 171 -9.63 15.95 24.32
N SER A 172 -9.62 16.67 25.45
CA SER A 172 -8.72 16.39 26.59
C SER A 172 -9.06 15.13 27.39
N LEU A 173 -10.27 14.59 27.29
CA LEU A 173 -10.67 13.39 28.03
C LEU A 173 -9.80 12.19 27.62
N GLU A 174 -9.29 11.39 28.57
CA GLU A 174 -8.52 10.19 28.19
C GLU A 174 -9.38 9.14 27.49
N ARG A 175 -10.65 9.04 27.90
CA ARG A 175 -11.64 8.16 27.32
C ARG A 175 -12.94 8.93 27.15
N ILE A 176 -13.67 8.61 26.10
CA ILE A 176 -14.98 9.18 25.81
C ILE A 176 -15.91 8.02 25.48
N GLU A 177 -17.10 8.03 26.07
CA GLU A 177 -18.12 7.03 25.74
C GLU A 177 -18.77 7.35 24.39
N SER A 178 -19.45 6.38 23.78
CA SER A 178 -20.11 6.59 22.49
C SER A 178 -21.18 7.67 22.54
N LEU A 179 -21.94 7.74 23.64
CA LEU A 179 -22.97 8.75 23.86
C LEU A 179 -22.38 10.16 23.95
N ASP A 180 -21.29 10.33 24.70
CA ASP A 180 -20.57 11.60 24.84
C ASP A 180 -20.02 12.08 23.49
N PHE A 181 -19.50 11.17 22.68
CA PHE A 181 -19.00 11.51 21.34
C PHE A 181 -20.13 11.93 20.38
N ILE A 182 -21.28 11.26 20.45
CA ILE A 182 -22.48 11.65 19.68
C ILE A 182 -22.94 13.05 20.10
N GLU A 183 -22.94 13.35 21.40
CA GLU A 183 -23.33 14.66 21.91
C GLU A 183 -22.34 15.75 21.45
N LEU A 184 -21.04 15.51 21.59
CA LEU A 184 -19.99 16.40 21.09
C LEU A 184 -20.21 16.73 19.62
N THR A 185 -20.43 15.68 18.82
CA THR A 185 -20.58 15.84 17.37
C THR A 185 -21.82 16.67 17.04
N ARG A 186 -22.97 16.37 17.67
CA ARG A 186 -24.20 17.17 17.50
C ARG A 186 -23.98 18.64 17.84
N TYR A 187 -23.29 18.91 18.93
CA TYR A 187 -22.93 20.26 19.35
C TYR A 187 -22.04 20.96 18.31
N VAL A 188 -20.97 20.31 17.86
CA VAL A 188 -20.06 20.89 16.86
C VAL A 188 -20.81 21.17 15.56
N ILE A 189 -21.67 20.26 15.11
CA ILE A 189 -22.50 20.46 13.92
C ILE A 189 -23.44 21.65 14.10
N SER A 190 -24.18 21.72 15.21
CA SER A 190 -25.17 22.80 15.42
C SER A 190 -24.55 24.18 15.45
N GLU A 191 -23.37 24.30 16.08
CA GLU A 191 -22.69 25.59 16.24
C GLU A 191 -21.89 26.01 15.01
N PHE A 192 -21.24 25.07 14.31
CA PHE A 192 -20.21 25.41 13.31
C PHE A 192 -20.58 25.07 11.86
N ALA A 193 -21.62 24.28 11.59
CA ALA A 193 -21.95 23.87 10.22
C ALA A 193 -22.23 25.06 9.29
N GLY A 194 -22.97 26.07 9.77
CA GLY A 194 -23.35 27.25 8.98
C GLY A 194 -22.18 28.13 8.53
N ALA A 195 -21.02 28.01 9.17
CA ALA A 195 -19.80 28.74 8.80
C ALA A 195 -19.08 28.11 7.61
N ILE A 196 -19.31 26.83 7.31
CA ILE A 196 -18.69 26.11 6.21
C ILE A 196 -19.39 26.46 4.89
N LYS A 197 -18.68 27.17 4.01
CA LYS A 197 -19.17 27.55 2.69
C LYS A 197 -18.13 27.19 1.63
N PRO A 198 -18.20 26.01 0.99
CA PRO A 198 -17.28 25.65 -0.10
C PRO A 198 -17.42 26.66 -1.24
N ARG A 199 -16.29 27.17 -1.74
CA ARG A 199 -16.23 28.22 -2.77
C ARG A 199 -15.74 27.67 -4.11
N SER A 200 -15.15 26.48 -4.10
CA SER A 200 -14.54 25.85 -5.26
C SER A 200 -14.62 24.33 -5.19
N VAL A 201 -14.39 23.66 -6.32
CA VAL A 201 -14.21 22.20 -6.37
C VAL A 201 -13.03 21.78 -5.50
N THR A 202 -11.96 22.57 -5.43
CA THR A 202 -10.80 22.30 -4.57
C THR A 202 -11.18 22.24 -3.09
N ASP A 203 -12.11 23.09 -2.64
CA ASP A 203 -12.63 23.05 -1.27
C ASP A 203 -13.43 21.76 -1.02
N LEU A 204 -14.29 21.37 -1.97
CA LEU A 204 -15.04 20.11 -1.91
C LEU A 204 -14.09 18.90 -1.83
N VAL A 205 -12.98 18.92 -2.56
CA VAL A 205 -11.96 17.87 -2.51
C VAL A 205 -11.31 17.82 -1.13
N ARG A 206 -10.95 18.96 -0.52
CA ARG A 206 -10.39 18.98 0.84
C ARG A 206 -11.33 18.35 1.86
N PHE A 207 -12.62 18.73 1.83
CA PHE A 207 -13.64 18.13 2.69
C PHE A 207 -13.81 16.62 2.44
N GLY A 208 -13.85 16.22 1.17
CA GLY A 208 -13.94 14.82 0.79
C GLY A 208 -12.77 13.98 1.32
N ILE A 209 -11.54 14.50 1.25
CA ILE A 209 -10.35 13.81 1.78
C ILE A 209 -10.47 13.61 3.30
N ASP A 210 -10.93 14.62 4.06
CA ASP A 210 -11.16 14.50 5.50
C ASP A 210 -12.21 13.42 5.84
N ILE A 211 -13.33 13.40 5.11
CA ILE A 211 -14.42 12.42 5.29
C ILE A 211 -13.95 11.00 4.94
N TYR A 212 -13.21 10.85 3.83
CA TYR A 212 -12.61 9.59 3.42
C TYR A 212 -11.67 9.04 4.50
N TYR A 213 -10.72 9.85 4.98
CA TYR A 213 -9.72 9.39 5.95
C TYR A 213 -10.33 9.10 7.32
N HIS A 214 -11.38 9.83 7.72
CA HIS A 214 -12.15 9.46 8.90
C HIS A 214 -12.63 8.01 8.80
N ARG A 215 -13.36 7.65 7.74
CA ARG A 215 -13.87 6.29 7.60
C ARG A 215 -12.75 5.26 7.47
N TYR A 216 -11.72 5.57 6.71
CA TYR A 216 -10.58 4.68 6.49
C TYR A 216 -9.85 4.37 7.81
N HIS A 217 -9.49 5.39 8.60
CA HIS A 217 -8.80 5.21 9.89
C HIS A 217 -9.70 4.64 10.98
N GLU A 218 -11.01 4.90 10.93
CA GLU A 218 -11.96 4.24 11.83
C GLU A 218 -11.94 2.72 11.63
N ILE A 219 -11.98 2.26 10.39
CA ILE A 219 -11.93 0.84 10.08
C ILE A 219 -10.58 0.23 10.50
N LEU A 220 -9.46 0.92 10.24
CA LEU A 220 -8.15 0.48 10.71
C LEU A 220 -8.07 0.35 12.24
N ASN A 221 -8.67 1.28 12.98
CA ASN A 221 -8.76 1.19 14.44
C ASN A 221 -9.57 -0.03 14.90
N VAL A 222 -10.65 -0.37 14.20
CA VAL A 222 -11.44 -1.58 14.49
C VAL A 222 -10.65 -2.86 14.18
N LEU A 223 -9.91 -2.89 13.07
CA LEU A 223 -9.05 -4.01 12.69
C LEU A 223 -7.98 -4.27 13.76
N LEU A 224 -7.33 -3.23 14.28
CA LEU A 224 -6.37 -3.36 15.38
C LEU A 224 -6.97 -3.96 16.66
N SER A 225 -8.27 -3.77 16.90
CA SER A 225 -8.96 -4.36 18.04
C SER A 225 -9.34 -5.84 17.86
N GLY A 226 -8.92 -6.47 16.75
CA GLY A 226 -9.21 -7.88 16.45
C GLY A 226 -10.66 -8.14 16.02
N ARG A 227 -11.43 -7.09 15.72
CA ARG A 227 -12.86 -7.16 15.34
C ARG A 227 -13.10 -7.07 13.83
N GLY A 228 -12.07 -7.34 13.02
CA GLY A 228 -12.11 -7.25 11.56
C GLY A 228 -13.17 -8.12 10.89
N ASP A 229 -13.27 -9.38 11.29
CA ASP A 229 -14.22 -10.34 10.68
C ASP A 229 -15.68 -9.95 10.95
N ALA A 230 -15.96 -9.45 12.16
CA ALA A 230 -17.29 -8.95 12.53
C ALA A 230 -17.65 -7.70 11.73
N LEU A 231 -16.72 -6.75 11.61
CA LEU A 231 -16.89 -5.54 10.80
C LEU A 231 -17.13 -5.89 9.32
N SER A 232 -16.33 -6.79 8.74
CA SER A 232 -16.49 -7.13 7.33
C SER A 232 -17.85 -7.75 7.02
N LYS A 233 -18.36 -8.61 7.92
CA LYS A 233 -19.71 -9.17 7.82
C LYS A 233 -20.79 -8.08 7.88
N GLU A 234 -20.62 -7.08 8.75
CA GLU A 234 -21.52 -5.93 8.86
C GLU A 234 -21.52 -5.09 7.57
N LEU A 235 -20.34 -4.80 7.01
CA LEU A 235 -20.19 -3.91 5.86
C LEU A 235 -20.67 -4.53 4.55
N PHE A 236 -20.33 -5.81 4.30
CA PHE A 236 -20.58 -6.43 2.99
C PHE A 236 -21.71 -7.46 2.99
N GLY A 237 -22.36 -7.70 4.14
CA GLY A 237 -23.48 -8.64 4.29
C GLY A 237 -23.16 -10.10 3.98
N LYS A 238 -21.90 -10.42 3.65
CA LYS A 238 -21.41 -11.75 3.31
C LYS A 238 -20.22 -12.09 4.19
N ALA A 239 -20.26 -13.27 4.80
CA ALA A 239 -19.09 -13.82 5.46
C ALA A 239 -18.01 -14.14 4.41
N GLY A 240 -16.77 -13.73 4.65
CA GLY A 240 -15.61 -14.14 3.85
C GLY A 240 -14.97 -13.07 2.96
N ILE A 241 -15.62 -11.93 2.72
CA ILE A 241 -14.93 -10.75 2.13
C ILE A 241 -14.02 -10.19 3.21
N ARG A 242 -12.75 -9.94 2.92
CA ARG A 242 -11.84 -9.27 3.87
C ARG A 242 -11.43 -7.91 3.31
N LEU A 243 -11.37 -6.92 4.19
CA LEU A 243 -10.94 -5.56 3.85
C LEU A 243 -9.45 -5.47 3.52
N ILE A 244 -8.67 -6.42 4.06
CA ILE A 244 -7.23 -6.56 3.86
C ILE A 244 -6.98 -8.04 3.57
N GLU A 245 -6.39 -8.32 2.41
CA GLU A 245 -6.08 -9.68 1.99
C GLU A 245 -4.61 -9.83 1.59
N PRO A 246 -3.93 -10.91 1.99
CA PRO A 246 -2.60 -11.19 1.47
C PRO A 246 -2.66 -11.54 -0.02
N MET A 247 -1.66 -11.10 -0.77
CA MET A 247 -1.51 -11.52 -2.17
C MET A 247 -1.32 -13.03 -2.27
N LYS A 248 -1.87 -13.61 -3.35
CA LYS A 248 -1.85 -15.06 -3.56
C LYS A 248 -0.41 -15.58 -3.60
N GLY A 249 -0.16 -16.66 -2.85
CA GLY A 249 1.17 -17.28 -2.74
C GLY A 249 2.19 -16.54 -1.84
N VAL A 250 1.85 -15.38 -1.25
CA VAL A 250 2.80 -14.60 -0.44
C VAL A 250 3.31 -15.39 0.78
N ALA A 251 2.45 -16.15 1.46
CA ALA A 251 2.86 -16.99 2.61
C ALA A 251 3.98 -17.97 2.22
N VAL A 252 3.80 -18.67 1.08
CA VAL A 252 4.77 -19.65 0.57
C VAL A 252 6.05 -18.95 0.15
N PHE A 253 5.94 -17.84 -0.58
CA PHE A 253 7.06 -17.01 -1.01
C PHE A 253 7.93 -16.56 0.17
N LEU A 254 7.30 -15.96 1.19
CA LEU A 254 7.99 -15.46 2.37
C LEU A 254 8.67 -16.59 3.17
N ALA A 255 7.96 -17.71 3.38
CA ALA A 255 8.55 -18.86 4.06
C ALA A 255 9.73 -19.48 3.28
N LEU A 256 9.66 -19.47 1.93
CA LEU A 256 10.69 -19.98 1.04
C LEU A 256 11.97 -19.14 1.15
N ILE A 257 11.88 -17.82 0.96
CA ILE A 257 13.05 -16.93 0.88
C ILE A 257 13.76 -16.76 2.23
N LYS A 258 13.04 -16.98 3.35
CA LYS A 258 13.64 -17.07 4.69
C LYS A 258 14.24 -18.44 5.01
N GLY A 259 14.27 -19.37 4.06
CA GLY A 259 14.90 -20.67 4.22
C GLY A 259 14.17 -21.60 5.20
N LEU A 260 12.87 -21.37 5.45
CA LEU A 260 12.12 -22.15 6.44
C LEU A 260 11.65 -23.50 5.87
N LEU A 261 11.48 -23.58 4.56
CA LEU A 261 10.90 -24.73 3.88
C LEU A 261 11.92 -25.83 3.57
N GLY A 262 13.11 -25.51 3.05
CA GLY A 262 14.06 -26.53 2.60
C GLY A 262 13.47 -27.39 1.48
N LYS A 263 13.74 -28.71 1.48
CA LYS A 263 13.15 -29.64 0.50
C LYS A 263 11.63 -29.77 0.61
N ASP A 264 11.05 -29.50 1.78
CA ASP A 264 9.59 -29.54 1.98
C ASP A 264 8.85 -28.46 1.18
N ALA A 265 9.55 -27.50 0.58
CA ALA A 265 8.95 -26.51 -0.31
C ALA A 265 8.10 -27.17 -1.42
N GLU A 266 8.51 -28.34 -1.92
CA GLU A 266 7.77 -29.10 -2.94
C GLU A 266 6.34 -29.47 -2.49
N LYS A 267 6.13 -29.71 -1.18
CA LYS A 267 4.81 -30.06 -0.62
C LYS A 267 3.81 -28.91 -0.71
N LEU A 268 4.29 -27.68 -0.92
CA LEU A 268 3.46 -26.48 -1.09
C LEU A 268 3.13 -26.18 -2.56
N LEU A 269 3.52 -27.05 -3.50
CA LEU A 269 3.14 -26.90 -4.90
C LEU A 269 1.61 -26.86 -5.10
N PRO A 270 0.80 -27.75 -4.49
CA PRO A 270 -0.66 -27.66 -4.59
C PRO A 270 -1.19 -26.31 -4.10
N VAL A 271 -0.65 -25.82 -2.98
CA VAL A 271 -1.03 -24.50 -2.42
C VAL A 271 -0.75 -23.36 -3.41
N LEU A 272 0.38 -23.40 -4.13
CA LEU A 272 0.70 -22.39 -5.15
C LEU A 272 -0.20 -22.50 -6.39
N LEU A 273 -0.56 -23.72 -6.80
CA LEU A 273 -1.44 -23.95 -7.94
C LEU A 273 -2.89 -23.54 -7.64
N ASP A 274 -3.37 -23.79 -6.42
CA ASP A 274 -4.68 -23.35 -5.95
C ASP A 274 -4.75 -21.81 -5.92
N ASN A 275 -3.73 -21.17 -5.35
CA ASN A 275 -3.56 -19.72 -5.36
C ASN A 275 -3.59 -19.14 -6.79
N ALA A 276 -2.93 -19.80 -7.75
CA ALA A 276 -2.94 -19.39 -9.14
C ALA A 276 -4.31 -19.61 -9.80
N ALA A 277 -5.03 -20.68 -9.45
CA ALA A 277 -6.33 -21.00 -10.00
C ALA A 277 -7.42 -20.03 -9.52
N GLU A 278 -7.30 -19.51 -8.29
CA GLU A 278 -8.15 -18.45 -7.76
C GLU A 278 -7.99 -17.13 -8.53
N MET A 279 -6.80 -16.86 -9.10
CA MET A 279 -6.56 -15.68 -9.93
C MET A 279 -7.09 -15.89 -11.35
N ASP A 280 -6.69 -17.00 -11.98
CA ASP A 280 -7.11 -17.40 -13.32
C ASP A 280 -6.93 -18.94 -13.48
N PRO A 281 -8.03 -19.70 -13.64
CA PRO A 281 -7.97 -21.15 -13.84
C PRO A 281 -7.11 -21.58 -15.05
N ASP A 282 -7.11 -20.82 -16.15
CA ASP A 282 -6.30 -21.12 -17.33
C ASP A 282 -4.83 -20.85 -17.08
N PHE A 283 -4.53 -19.82 -16.29
CA PHE A 283 -3.18 -19.53 -15.84
C PHE A 283 -2.61 -20.66 -14.98
N SER A 284 -3.38 -21.20 -14.03
CA SER A 284 -2.95 -22.35 -13.20
C SER A 284 -2.59 -23.57 -14.05
N ARG A 285 -3.40 -23.90 -15.07
CA ARG A 285 -3.12 -25.01 -16.00
C ARG A 285 -1.78 -24.84 -16.72
N LYS A 286 -1.44 -23.61 -17.14
CA LYS A 286 -0.15 -23.30 -17.75
C LYS A 286 1.00 -23.49 -16.76
N LEU A 287 0.83 -23.11 -15.49
CA LEU A 287 1.84 -23.27 -14.45
C LEU A 287 2.17 -24.72 -14.11
N ILE A 288 1.22 -25.64 -14.22
CA ILE A 288 1.46 -27.08 -14.03
C ILE A 288 2.57 -27.59 -14.96
N GLN A 289 2.75 -27.02 -16.14
CA GLN A 289 3.81 -27.43 -17.06
C GLN A 289 5.20 -27.05 -16.54
N PHE A 290 5.31 -25.92 -15.83
CA PHE A 290 6.56 -25.43 -15.27
C PHE A 290 6.92 -26.09 -13.93
N SER A 291 5.95 -26.65 -13.20
CA SER A 291 6.16 -27.26 -11.88
C SER A 291 6.80 -28.66 -11.89
N LYS A 292 6.83 -29.35 -13.05
CA LYS A 292 7.24 -30.77 -13.18
C LYS A 292 8.74 -31.08 -12.92
N LYS A 293 9.55 -30.17 -12.40
CA LYS A 293 11.03 -30.30 -12.36
C LYS A 293 11.70 -30.26 -10.98
N HIS A 294 11.00 -30.50 -9.86
CA HIS A 294 11.56 -30.44 -8.49
C HIS A 294 12.25 -29.11 -8.12
N ARG A 295 11.99 -28.04 -8.88
CA ARG A 295 12.75 -26.80 -8.77
C ARG A 295 12.40 -26.01 -7.52
N LEU A 296 11.22 -26.22 -6.95
CA LEU A 296 10.82 -25.59 -5.69
C LEU A 296 11.62 -26.14 -4.50
N SER A 297 11.87 -27.46 -4.48
CA SER A 297 12.78 -28.08 -3.51
C SER A 297 14.23 -27.58 -3.61
N GLN A 298 14.71 -27.29 -4.83
CA GLN A 298 16.03 -26.71 -5.07
C GLN A 298 16.12 -25.29 -4.53
N LEU A 299 15.13 -24.44 -4.84
CA LEU A 299 15.03 -23.09 -4.27
C LEU A 299 14.99 -23.13 -2.74
N GLY A 300 14.14 -23.98 -2.17
CA GLY A 300 14.02 -24.11 -0.71
C GLY A 300 15.34 -24.54 -0.07
N THR A 301 16.09 -25.43 -0.71
CA THR A 301 17.43 -25.85 -0.24
C THR A 301 18.45 -24.72 -0.36
N ALA A 302 18.41 -23.94 -1.44
CA ALA A 302 19.30 -22.78 -1.63
C ALA A 302 19.07 -21.71 -0.54
N PHE A 303 17.82 -21.34 -0.28
CA PHE A 303 17.49 -20.34 0.75
C PHE A 303 17.68 -20.86 2.17
N MET A 304 17.57 -22.16 2.41
CA MET A 304 17.92 -22.75 3.71
C MET A 304 19.41 -22.55 4.03
N LYS A 305 20.30 -22.61 3.02
CA LYS A 305 21.73 -22.32 3.19
C LYS A 305 21.99 -20.83 3.36
N LYS A 306 21.24 -19.99 2.66
CA LYS A 306 21.40 -18.54 2.69
C LYS A 306 20.04 -17.83 2.64
N PRO A 307 19.43 -17.58 3.81
CA PRO A 307 18.19 -16.82 3.90
C PRO A 307 18.37 -15.39 3.39
N VAL A 308 17.32 -14.84 2.79
CA VAL A 308 17.35 -13.51 2.15
C VAL A 308 16.95 -12.42 3.14
N LYS A 309 17.63 -11.27 3.07
CA LYS A 309 17.19 -10.05 3.77
C LYS A 309 15.97 -9.46 3.07
N THR A 310 14.96 -9.05 3.83
CA THR A 310 13.67 -8.64 3.28
C THR A 310 13.25 -7.29 3.84
N ALA A 311 12.85 -6.37 2.96
CA ALA A 311 12.15 -5.16 3.34
C ALA A 311 10.82 -5.02 2.62
N VAL A 312 9.83 -4.48 3.32
CA VAL A 312 8.59 -3.98 2.72
C VAL A 312 8.67 -2.45 2.65
N VAL A 313 8.21 -1.86 1.55
CA VAL A 313 8.41 -0.44 1.20
C VAL A 313 7.13 0.15 0.63
N THR A 314 6.41 0.96 1.40
CA THR A 314 5.10 1.51 1.01
C THR A 314 5.07 3.04 1.05
N SER A 315 4.22 3.63 0.21
CA SER A 315 3.84 5.05 0.28
C SER A 315 2.74 5.34 1.31
N SER A 316 2.22 4.32 2.01
CA SER A 316 1.36 4.50 3.18
C SER A 316 2.18 4.97 4.39
N ILE A 317 1.53 5.69 5.29
CA ILE A 317 2.14 6.10 6.57
C ILE A 317 2.38 4.90 7.49
N SER A 318 3.26 5.07 8.48
CA SER A 318 3.64 4.02 9.43
C SER A 318 2.46 3.42 10.21
N PHE A 319 1.45 4.23 10.56
CA PHE A 319 0.25 3.75 11.24
C PHE A 319 -0.53 2.75 10.38
N GLU A 320 -0.82 3.12 9.13
CA GLU A 320 -1.55 2.28 8.18
C GLU A 320 -0.79 0.99 7.89
N ALA A 321 0.50 1.11 7.55
CA ALA A 321 1.36 -0.05 7.27
C ALA A 321 1.39 -1.03 8.45
N ARG A 322 1.45 -0.53 9.70
CA ARG A 322 1.39 -1.38 10.90
C ARG A 322 0.09 -2.17 10.99
N VAL A 323 -1.06 -1.51 10.83
CA VAL A 323 -2.37 -2.17 10.92
C VAL A 323 -2.48 -3.24 9.83
N VAL A 324 -2.15 -2.86 8.60
CA VAL A 324 -2.25 -3.73 7.43
C VAL A 324 -1.35 -4.95 7.58
N LEU A 325 -0.06 -4.77 7.88
CA LEU A 325 0.88 -5.88 8.03
C LEU A 325 0.54 -6.78 9.23
N THR A 326 0.01 -6.22 10.32
CA THR A 326 -0.46 -7.01 11.47
C THR A 326 -1.60 -7.95 11.04
N GLU A 327 -2.58 -7.41 10.31
CA GLU A 327 -3.72 -8.21 9.84
C GLU A 327 -3.28 -9.24 8.78
N VAL A 328 -2.43 -8.85 7.84
CA VAL A 328 -1.82 -9.77 6.86
C VAL A 328 -1.17 -10.94 7.59
N PHE A 329 -0.28 -10.68 8.55
CA PHE A 329 0.42 -11.77 9.25
C PHE A 329 -0.52 -12.65 10.09
N ARG A 330 -1.59 -12.08 10.65
CA ARG A 330 -2.67 -12.88 11.28
C ARG A 330 -3.24 -13.89 10.28
N ILE A 331 -3.58 -13.44 9.08
CA ILE A 331 -4.12 -14.28 8.00
C ILE A 331 -3.09 -15.31 7.50
N LEU A 332 -1.84 -14.90 7.30
CA LEU A 332 -0.78 -15.82 6.84
C LEU A 332 -0.60 -16.98 7.83
N ARG A 333 -0.69 -16.73 9.15
CA ARG A 333 -0.64 -17.79 10.16
C ARG A 333 -1.80 -18.77 10.03
N GLU A 334 -3.02 -18.29 9.74
CA GLU A 334 -4.17 -19.16 9.46
C GLU A 334 -3.89 -20.06 8.24
N GLN A 335 -3.37 -19.49 7.15
CA GLN A 335 -3.00 -20.25 5.95
C GLN A 335 -1.91 -21.30 6.26
N ILE A 336 -0.84 -20.90 6.95
CA ILE A 336 0.27 -21.78 7.33
C ILE A 336 -0.19 -22.96 8.20
N SER A 337 -1.16 -22.74 9.09
CA SER A 337 -1.68 -23.79 9.98
C SER A 337 -2.28 -24.99 9.20
N ARG A 338 -2.81 -24.71 8.00
CA ARG A 338 -3.47 -25.68 7.10
C ARG A 338 -2.50 -26.33 6.12
N TRP A 339 -1.23 -25.93 6.09
CA TRP A 339 -0.26 -26.50 5.15
C TRP A 339 0.00 -27.99 5.39
N PRO A 340 0.27 -28.76 4.31
CA PRO A 340 0.61 -30.19 4.38
C PRO A 340 2.08 -30.41 4.83
N LEU A 341 2.45 -29.80 5.95
CA LEU A 341 3.79 -29.90 6.56
C LEU A 341 3.70 -30.55 7.95
N SER A 342 4.84 -31.09 8.43
CA SER A 342 4.91 -31.64 9.78
C SER A 342 4.61 -30.58 10.83
N VAL A 343 4.05 -30.99 11.98
CA VAL A 343 3.71 -30.08 13.09
C VAL A 343 4.92 -29.28 13.54
N SER A 344 6.08 -29.93 13.71
CA SER A 344 7.34 -29.26 14.08
C SER A 344 7.75 -28.17 13.08
N LYS A 345 7.63 -28.46 11.77
CA LYS A 345 7.94 -27.48 10.72
C LYS A 345 6.96 -26.30 10.75
N LYS A 346 5.66 -26.57 10.87
CA LYS A 346 4.63 -25.53 10.97
C LYS A 346 4.87 -24.63 12.18
N ASN A 347 5.16 -25.18 13.35
CA ASN A 347 5.44 -24.40 14.57
C ASN A 347 6.65 -23.48 14.39
N LYS A 348 7.73 -23.94 13.73
CA LYS A 348 8.89 -23.10 13.42
C LYS A 348 8.52 -21.93 12.50
N ILE A 349 7.69 -22.17 11.50
CA ILE A 349 7.24 -21.13 10.57
C ILE A 349 6.31 -20.15 11.29
N LEU A 350 5.30 -20.64 12.01
CA LEU A 350 4.36 -19.82 12.78
C LEU A 350 5.06 -18.91 13.78
N LYS A 351 6.13 -19.38 14.45
CA LYS A 351 6.94 -18.55 15.34
C LYS A 351 7.62 -17.40 14.59
N LYS A 352 8.15 -17.65 13.39
CA LYS A 352 8.76 -16.59 12.56
C LYS A 352 7.73 -15.60 12.02
N PHE A 353 6.49 -16.03 11.85
CA PHE A 353 5.34 -15.24 11.38
C PHE A 353 4.48 -14.71 12.53
N GLU A 354 4.96 -14.76 13.78
CA GLU A 354 4.21 -14.30 14.95
C GLU A 354 3.82 -12.83 14.83
N SER A 355 4.73 -12.01 14.31
CA SER A 355 4.52 -10.61 13.93
C SER A 355 5.32 -10.28 12.67
N TYR A 356 4.95 -9.21 11.96
CA TYR A 356 5.67 -8.80 10.76
C TYR A 356 7.06 -8.24 11.10
N GLU A 357 7.24 -7.64 12.29
CA GLU A 357 8.51 -7.16 12.82
C GLU A 357 9.49 -8.31 13.12
N ASN A 358 8.97 -9.46 13.55
CA ASN A 358 9.79 -10.67 13.72
C ASN A 358 10.28 -11.23 12.38
N TYR A 359 9.60 -10.91 11.28
CA TYR A 359 9.88 -11.44 9.95
C TYR A 359 10.76 -10.52 9.10
N TYR A 360 10.32 -9.28 8.88
CA TYR A 360 10.98 -8.30 8.00
C TYR A 360 12.19 -7.70 8.69
N ASP A 361 13.30 -7.59 7.96
CA ASP A 361 14.51 -6.95 8.47
C ASP A 361 14.40 -5.41 8.41
N ALA A 362 13.51 -4.88 7.55
CA ALA A 362 13.14 -3.48 7.54
C ALA A 362 11.70 -3.27 7.05
N VAL A 363 11.03 -2.26 7.60
CA VAL A 363 9.74 -1.75 7.12
C VAL A 363 9.96 -0.27 6.84
N ILE A 364 9.72 0.14 5.58
CA ILE A 364 9.81 1.53 5.16
C ILE A 364 8.42 2.00 4.74
N SER A 365 8.04 3.16 5.23
CA SER A 365 6.75 3.81 5.03
C SER A 365 6.96 5.25 4.57
N ALA A 366 5.89 5.94 4.17
CA ALA A 366 5.95 7.37 3.90
C ALA A 366 6.40 8.20 5.10
N SER A 367 6.22 7.69 6.34
CA SER A 367 6.70 8.35 7.56
C SER A 367 8.23 8.35 7.70
N ASP A 368 8.95 7.56 6.89
CA ASP A 368 10.41 7.53 6.87
C ASP A 368 11.01 8.53 5.87
N SER A 369 10.18 9.25 5.13
CA SER A 369 10.59 10.26 4.15
C SER A 369 9.64 11.48 4.19
N SER A 370 9.75 12.35 3.19
CA SER A 370 8.82 13.45 2.98
C SER A 370 7.92 13.17 1.78
N GLU A 371 6.75 13.80 1.75
CA GLU A 371 5.73 13.61 0.71
C GLU A 371 6.28 13.86 -0.71
N ILE A 372 7.12 14.88 -0.86
CA ILE A 372 7.77 15.23 -2.13
C ILE A 372 8.86 14.24 -2.56
N ARG A 373 9.15 13.22 -1.74
CA ARG A 373 10.18 12.19 -1.97
C ARG A 373 9.60 10.78 -1.96
N LEU A 374 8.27 10.62 -1.98
CA LEU A 374 7.62 9.33 -2.16
C LEU A 374 7.78 8.83 -3.61
N LYS A 375 7.32 7.61 -3.90
CA LYS A 375 7.34 7.04 -5.26
C LYS A 375 6.70 8.05 -6.24
N PRO A 376 7.31 8.35 -7.41
CA PRO A 376 8.37 7.60 -8.09
C PRO A 376 9.81 7.93 -7.68
N HIS A 377 10.04 8.80 -6.69
CA HIS A 377 11.39 9.06 -6.20
C HIS A 377 11.97 7.80 -5.53
N ARG A 378 13.29 7.60 -5.69
CA ARG A 378 14.02 6.40 -5.22
C ARG A 378 14.14 6.28 -3.68
N ASP A 379 13.72 7.30 -2.95
CA ASP A 379 14.18 7.56 -1.60
C ASP A 379 13.76 6.45 -0.63
N LEU A 380 12.51 5.98 -0.69
CA LEU A 380 12.03 4.88 0.16
C LEU A 380 12.82 3.57 -0.04
N TYR A 381 13.09 3.19 -1.30
CA TYR A 381 13.91 2.01 -1.60
C TYR A 381 15.38 2.23 -1.24
N SER A 382 15.90 3.44 -1.35
CA SER A 382 17.26 3.77 -0.91
C SER A 382 17.40 3.64 0.61
N ILE A 383 16.39 4.09 1.37
CA ILE A 383 16.32 3.90 2.82
C ILE A 383 16.21 2.41 3.15
N ALA A 384 15.43 1.63 2.39
CA ALA A 384 15.33 0.18 2.58
C ALA A 384 16.69 -0.50 2.42
N LEU A 385 17.42 -0.23 1.32
CA LEU A 385 18.75 -0.79 1.07
C LEU A 385 19.74 -0.42 2.18
N HIS A 386 19.67 0.83 2.67
CA HIS A 386 20.49 1.29 3.79
C HIS A 386 20.16 0.55 5.09
N ARG A 387 18.88 0.44 5.47
CA ARG A 387 18.45 -0.29 6.68
C ARG A 387 18.81 -1.77 6.63
N LEU A 388 18.75 -2.37 5.44
CA LEU A 388 19.19 -3.76 5.22
C LEU A 388 20.72 -3.91 5.27
N GLY A 389 21.50 -2.83 5.27
CA GLY A 389 22.95 -2.86 5.21
C GLY A 389 23.48 -3.45 3.91
N ILE A 390 22.83 -3.14 2.78
CA ILE A 390 23.22 -3.60 1.44
C ILE A 390 24.09 -2.54 0.77
N GLY A 391 25.37 -2.85 0.59
CA GLY A 391 26.31 -2.02 -0.18
C GLY A 391 25.99 -2.00 -1.68
N ARG A 392 26.46 -0.98 -2.39
CA ARG A 392 26.19 -0.78 -3.84
C ARG A 392 26.69 -1.94 -4.69
N GLU A 393 27.79 -2.57 -4.29
CA GLU A 393 28.37 -3.77 -4.90
C GLU A 393 27.44 -4.98 -4.86
N HIS A 394 26.46 -4.99 -3.95
CA HIS A 394 25.46 -6.03 -3.81
C HIS A 394 24.15 -5.75 -4.55
N PHE A 395 23.94 -4.53 -5.08
CA PHE A 395 22.70 -4.18 -5.81
C PHE A 395 22.37 -5.11 -6.98
N PRO A 396 23.35 -5.65 -7.74
CA PRO A 396 23.06 -6.64 -8.77
C PRO A 396 22.44 -7.95 -8.25
N ASN A 397 22.50 -8.21 -6.94
CA ASN A 397 21.92 -9.39 -6.28
C ASN A 397 20.64 -9.04 -5.49
N VAL A 398 20.06 -7.85 -5.69
CA VAL A 398 18.79 -7.43 -5.07
C VAL A 398 17.67 -7.57 -6.08
N ILE A 399 16.54 -8.11 -5.64
CA ILE A 399 15.30 -8.12 -6.43
C ILE A 399 14.31 -7.13 -5.81
N GLY A 400 13.72 -6.28 -6.65
CA GLY A 400 12.62 -5.41 -6.29
C GLY A 400 11.30 -5.92 -6.87
N PHE A 401 10.24 -6.01 -6.06
CA PHE A 401 8.88 -6.33 -6.51
C PHE A 401 7.96 -5.12 -6.33
N GLU A 402 7.18 -4.82 -7.38
CA GLU A 402 6.25 -3.70 -7.42
C GLU A 402 5.07 -3.99 -8.33
N ASP A 403 3.96 -3.33 -8.10
CA ASP A 403 2.74 -3.42 -8.91
C ASP A 403 2.45 -2.12 -9.67
N SER A 404 3.15 -1.02 -9.39
CA SER A 404 2.88 0.30 -9.97
C SER A 404 4.00 0.81 -10.89
N GLU A 405 3.67 1.66 -11.87
CA GLU A 405 4.68 2.37 -12.68
C GLU A 405 5.62 3.17 -11.77
N SER A 406 5.06 4.01 -10.88
CA SER A 406 5.85 4.85 -9.99
C SER A 406 6.83 4.05 -9.13
N GLY A 407 6.42 2.86 -8.70
CA GLY A 407 7.23 1.97 -7.91
C GLY A 407 8.34 1.29 -8.68
N THR A 408 8.05 0.79 -9.89
CA THR A 408 9.11 0.22 -10.75
C THR A 408 10.17 1.26 -11.11
N ILE A 409 9.76 2.51 -11.34
CA ILE A 409 10.68 3.65 -11.49
C ILE A 409 11.52 3.83 -10.22
N ALA A 410 10.90 3.89 -9.05
CA ALA A 410 11.59 4.10 -7.78
C ALA A 410 12.62 3.00 -7.46
N ILE A 411 12.29 1.72 -7.72
CA ILE A 411 13.21 0.57 -7.57
C ILE A 411 14.45 0.75 -8.47
N ARG A 412 14.22 1.05 -9.74
CA ARG A 412 15.28 1.16 -10.76
C ARG A 412 16.16 2.38 -10.51
N ALA A 413 15.56 3.49 -10.09
CA ALA A 413 16.26 4.72 -9.70
C ALA A 413 17.03 4.55 -8.38
N ALA A 414 16.65 3.61 -7.50
CA ALA A 414 17.39 3.23 -6.30
C ALA A 414 18.61 2.35 -6.58
N GLY A 415 18.84 1.96 -7.85
CA GLY A 415 19.99 1.17 -8.26
C GLY A 415 19.71 -0.33 -8.42
N ILE A 416 18.46 -0.77 -8.25
CA ILE A 416 18.10 -2.19 -8.33
C ILE A 416 17.79 -2.56 -9.78
N GLY A 417 18.69 -3.35 -10.38
CA GLY A 417 18.59 -3.76 -11.78
C GLY A 417 17.58 -4.87 -12.06
N MET A 418 17.28 -5.72 -11.08
CA MET A 418 16.27 -6.78 -11.18
C MET A 418 14.94 -6.27 -10.58
N CYS A 419 14.19 -5.52 -11.39
CA CYS A 419 12.87 -4.99 -11.01
C CYS A 419 11.78 -5.85 -11.64
N ILE A 420 10.90 -6.43 -10.82
CA ILE A 420 9.81 -7.29 -11.24
C ILE A 420 8.50 -6.56 -11.01
N ALA A 421 7.82 -6.21 -12.10
CA ALA A 421 6.45 -5.75 -12.05
C ALA A 421 5.52 -6.96 -11.88
N VAL A 422 4.65 -6.95 -10.88
CA VAL A 422 3.58 -7.94 -10.65
C VAL A 422 2.24 -7.23 -10.74
N PRO A 423 1.81 -6.79 -11.94
CA PRO A 423 0.54 -6.11 -12.08
C PRO A 423 -0.60 -7.03 -11.65
N PHE A 424 -1.54 -6.43 -10.94
CA PHE A 424 -2.82 -7.05 -10.59
C PHE A 424 -3.95 -6.25 -11.26
N SER A 425 -5.22 -6.63 -11.07
CA SER A 425 -6.37 -6.18 -11.88
C SER A 425 -6.39 -4.67 -12.17
N GLU A 426 -5.91 -3.87 -11.23
CA GLU A 426 -6.08 -2.44 -11.16
C GLU A 426 -4.86 -1.68 -11.71
N THR A 427 -3.69 -2.31 -11.77
CA THR A 427 -2.46 -1.71 -12.32
C THR A 427 -2.05 -2.28 -13.67
N GLN A 428 -2.86 -3.15 -14.28
CA GLN A 428 -2.54 -3.78 -15.58
C GLN A 428 -2.29 -2.79 -16.71
N HIS A 429 -2.83 -1.57 -16.59
CA HIS A 429 -2.75 -0.51 -17.61
C HIS A 429 -1.54 0.43 -17.45
N HIS A 430 -0.79 0.31 -16.35
CA HIS A 430 0.38 1.15 -16.08
C HIS A 430 1.53 0.88 -17.06
N ASP A 431 2.41 1.87 -17.23
CA ASP A 431 3.64 1.70 -18.01
C ASP A 431 4.72 1.02 -17.17
N PHE A 432 4.91 -0.28 -17.40
CA PHE A 432 5.99 -1.04 -16.78
C PHE A 432 7.29 -1.02 -17.58
N SER A 433 7.47 -0.03 -18.45
CA SER A 433 8.70 0.19 -19.19
C SER A 433 9.90 0.40 -18.29
N ALA A 434 9.79 0.63 -16.98
CA ALA A 434 10.96 0.62 -16.10
C ALA A 434 11.38 -0.80 -15.63
N ALA A 435 10.47 -1.78 -15.66
CA ALA A 435 10.68 -3.12 -15.11
C ALA A 435 11.60 -4.00 -15.98
N SER A 436 12.31 -4.93 -15.34
CA SER A 436 13.08 -5.96 -16.05
C SER A 436 12.19 -7.10 -16.53
N TYR A 437 11.13 -7.40 -15.77
CA TYR A 437 10.12 -8.39 -16.11
C TYR A 437 8.73 -7.89 -15.68
N VAL A 438 7.71 -8.27 -16.44
CA VAL A 438 6.30 -8.10 -16.08
C VAL A 438 5.70 -9.49 -15.91
N VAL A 439 5.21 -9.79 -14.70
CA VAL A 439 4.81 -11.12 -14.26
C VAL A 439 3.34 -11.08 -13.81
N LYS A 440 2.43 -11.36 -14.74
CA LYS A 440 0.98 -11.23 -14.53
C LYS A 440 0.40 -12.24 -13.54
N GLY A 441 1.03 -13.41 -13.42
CA GLY A 441 0.64 -14.41 -12.42
C GLY A 441 1.31 -14.22 -11.06
N ALA A 442 1.79 -13.00 -10.78
CA ALA A 442 2.34 -12.56 -9.50
C ALA A 442 3.40 -13.52 -8.90
N LEU A 443 3.34 -13.74 -7.59
CA LEU A 443 4.30 -14.59 -6.86
C LEU A 443 4.23 -16.07 -7.27
N PRO A 444 3.06 -16.69 -7.52
CA PRO A 444 3.00 -18.06 -8.04
C PRO A 444 3.77 -18.24 -9.36
N GLU A 445 3.60 -17.33 -10.33
CA GLU A 445 4.37 -17.38 -11.58
C GLU A 445 5.86 -17.17 -11.34
N THR A 446 6.20 -16.20 -10.50
CA THR A 446 7.58 -15.88 -10.15
C THR A 446 8.31 -17.11 -9.62
N LEU A 447 7.66 -17.88 -8.74
CA LEU A 447 8.24 -19.09 -8.15
C LEU A 447 8.28 -20.25 -9.14
N LEU A 448 7.16 -20.55 -9.83
CA LEU A 448 7.01 -21.78 -10.60
C LEU A 448 7.59 -21.68 -12.02
N ARG A 449 7.45 -20.53 -12.68
CA ARG A 449 7.97 -20.32 -14.05
C ARG A 449 9.38 -19.77 -14.01
N TYR A 450 9.59 -18.69 -13.26
CA TYR A 450 10.85 -17.95 -13.27
C TYR A 450 11.86 -18.41 -12.23
N HIS A 451 11.49 -19.31 -11.33
CA HIS A 451 12.40 -19.83 -10.29
C HIS A 451 12.97 -18.72 -9.42
N LEU A 452 12.14 -17.72 -9.11
CA LEU A 452 12.53 -16.49 -8.43
C LEU A 452 13.74 -15.79 -9.09
N PHE A 453 13.88 -15.97 -10.41
CA PHE A 453 15.00 -15.47 -11.19
C PHE A 453 16.36 -15.87 -10.61
N LEU A 454 16.44 -17.05 -9.97
CA LEU A 454 17.68 -17.60 -9.39
C LEU A 454 18.18 -18.78 -10.23
N ASP A 455 19.45 -18.76 -10.58
CA ASP A 455 20.17 -19.89 -11.19
C ASP A 455 20.54 -20.90 -10.11
N VAL A 456 19.59 -21.77 -9.78
CA VAL A 456 19.81 -22.92 -8.89
C VAL A 456 20.41 -24.06 -9.71
N LYS A 457 21.73 -24.22 -9.59
CA LYS A 457 22.45 -25.39 -10.10
C LYS A 457 22.20 -26.63 -9.25
#